data_AF-A0A7C1V7S2-F1
#
_entry.id   AF-A0A7C1V7S2-F1
#
_cell.length_a   1.000
_cell.length_b   1.000
_cell.length_c   1.000
_cell.angle_alpha   90.00
_cell.angle_beta   90.00
_cell.angle_gamma   90.00
#
_symmetry.space_group_name_H-M   'P 1'
#
loop_
_entity.id
_entity.type
_entity.pdbx_description
1 polymer ?
#
loop_
_entity_poly.entity_id
_entity_poly.type
_entity_poly.pdbx_seq_one_letter_code
_entity_poly.pdbx_strand_id
1 'polypeptide(L)'
;MTFTEPLDLQRILINNLAGNTEIFTFIAFIAIGAITAMLKIPRLATMALLGLFAVMFADYFPAIYLLTVVIAGMIAANATSKLITR
;
A
#
# COMPACT_ATOMS: atom_id res chain seq x y z
N MET A 1 4.36 31.60 13.86
CA MET A 1 3.86 30.55 14.78
C MET A 1 3.48 29.38 13.91
N THR A 2 4.27 28.30 13.97
CA THR A 2 4.06 27.10 13.16
C THR A 2 2.74 26.46 13.59
N PHE A 3 1.76 26.40 12.69
CA PHE A 3 0.53 25.63 12.91
C PHE A 3 0.93 24.15 12.91
N THR A 4 1.23 23.62 14.09
CA THR A 4 1.37 22.17 14.30
C THR A 4 -0.04 21.61 14.35
N GLU A 5 -0.48 21.00 13.26
CA GLU A 5 -1.71 20.22 13.26
C GLU A 5 -1.58 19.11 14.32
N PRO A 6 -2.51 19.02 15.29
CA PRO A 6 -2.41 18.06 16.39
C PRO A 6 -2.49 16.60 15.91
N LEU A 7 -2.91 16.38 14.65
CA LEU A 7 -2.98 15.08 14.00
C LEU A 7 -2.15 15.05 12.70
N ASP A 8 -0.86 15.36 12.81
CA ASP A 8 0.10 15.20 11.71
C ASP A 8 0.37 13.69 11.47
N LEU A 9 -0.60 13.04 10.82
CA LEU A 9 -0.58 11.62 10.50
C LEU A 9 0.61 11.27 9.60
N GLN A 10 1.07 12.20 8.77
CA GLN A 10 2.25 12.01 7.95
C GLN A 10 3.49 11.84 8.83
N ARG A 11 3.72 12.75 9.78
CA ARG A 11 4.85 12.65 10.70
C ARG A 11 4.75 11.43 11.61
N ILE A 12 3.57 11.09 12.09
CA ILE A 12 3.37 9.95 12.99
C ILE A 12 3.54 8.62 12.25
N LEU A 13 2.88 8.44 11.11
CA LEU A 13 2.84 7.14 10.41
C LEU A 13 4.03 6.94 9.47
N ILE A 14 4.54 8.00 8.86
CA ILE A 14 5.65 7.88 7.90
C ILE A 14 6.97 8.12 8.63
N ASN A 15 7.15 9.27 9.26
CA ASN A 15 8.46 9.62 9.83
C ASN A 15 8.77 8.86 11.13
N ASN A 16 7.79 8.67 12.03
CA ASN A 16 8.06 8.03 13.32
C ASN A 16 7.89 6.49 13.27
N LEU A 17 6.92 5.97 12.53
CA LEU A 17 6.65 4.52 12.48
C LEU A 17 7.47 3.79 11.41
N ALA A 18 7.49 4.30 10.17
CA ALA A 18 8.15 3.63 9.06
C ALA A 18 9.58 4.16 8.77
N GLY A 19 9.89 5.37 9.23
CA GLY A 19 11.17 6.06 9.00
C GLY A 19 11.38 6.56 7.57
N ASN A 20 10.70 5.96 6.58
CA ASN A 20 10.72 6.35 5.18
C ASN A 20 9.37 5.97 4.52
N THR A 21 8.90 6.83 3.63
CA THR A 21 7.71 6.63 2.81
C THR A 21 7.73 5.31 2.02
N GLU A 22 8.88 4.90 1.50
CA GLU A 22 9.04 3.64 0.74
C GLU A 22 8.73 2.41 1.62
N ILE A 23 9.25 2.43 2.85
CA ILE A 23 9.04 1.37 3.84
C ILE A 23 7.57 1.36 4.27
N PHE A 24 6.98 2.53 4.48
CA PHE A 24 5.56 2.65 4.80
C PHE A 24 4.67 2.04 3.71
N THR A 25 4.94 2.35 2.44
CA THR A 25 4.21 1.77 1.31
C THR A 25 4.34 0.25 1.30
N PHE A 26 5.55 -0.29 1.47
CA PHE A 26 5.75 -1.74 1.52
C PHE A 26 4.95 -2.42 2.64
N ILE A 27 5.01 -1.87 3.86
CA ILE A 27 4.26 -2.38 5.01
C ILE A 27 2.75 -2.29 4.75
N ALA A 28 2.27 -1.18 4.18
CA ALA A 28 0.86 -1.00 3.87
C ALA A 28 0.34 -2.00 2.82
N PHE A 29 1.12 -2.29 1.78
CA PHE A 29 0.78 -3.31 0.79
C PHE A 29 0.66 -4.71 1.44
N ILE A 30 1.59 -5.07 2.32
CA ILE A 30 1.53 -6.32 3.07
C ILE A 30 0.32 -6.35 3.99
N ALA A 31 0.06 -5.26 4.73
CA ALA A 31 -1.07 -5.17 5.66
C ALA A 31 -2.41 -5.29 4.93
N ILE A 32 -2.60 -4.58 3.81
CA ILE A 32 -3.81 -4.67 2.99
C ILE A 32 -3.95 -6.08 2.42
N GLY A 33 -2.85 -6.68 1.91
CA GLY A 33 -2.84 -8.06 1.43
C GLY A 33 -3.22 -9.07 2.53
N ALA A 34 -2.67 -8.93 3.73
CA ALA A 34 -2.95 -9.80 4.86
C ALA A 34 -4.40 -9.67 5.34
N ILE A 35 -4.90 -8.43 5.52
CA ILE A 35 -6.28 -8.18 5.95
C ILE A 35 -7.27 -8.71 4.92
N THR A 36 -7.04 -8.45 3.64
CA THR A 36 -7.93 -8.91 2.56
C THR A 36 -7.93 -10.44 2.45
N ALA A 37 -6.78 -11.09 2.66
CA ALA A 37 -6.69 -12.55 2.72
C ALA A 37 -7.41 -13.13 3.96
N MET A 38 -7.24 -12.53 5.14
CA MET A 38 -7.92 -12.94 6.38
C MET A 38 -9.44 -12.82 6.27
N LEU A 39 -9.92 -11.74 5.66
CA LEU A 39 -11.35 -11.48 5.44
C LEU A 39 -11.90 -12.21 4.21
N LYS A 40 -11.09 -13.01 3.51
CA LYS A 40 -11.46 -13.74 2.28
C LYS A 40 -12.10 -12.84 1.22
N ILE A 41 -11.60 -11.61 1.11
CA ILE A 41 -12.09 -10.63 0.13
C ILE A 41 -11.77 -11.15 -1.28
N PRO A 42 -12.73 -11.11 -2.22
CA PRO A 42 -12.51 -11.56 -3.59
C PRO A 42 -11.40 -10.75 -4.25
N ARG A 43 -10.56 -11.44 -5.04
CA ARG A 43 -9.32 -10.90 -5.59
C ARG A 43 -9.49 -9.55 -6.32
N LEU A 44 -10.58 -9.39 -7.06
CA LEU A 44 -10.92 -8.14 -7.76
C LEU A 44 -11.07 -6.96 -6.79
N ALA A 45 -11.74 -7.17 -5.65
CA ALA A 45 -11.90 -6.15 -4.62
C ALA A 45 -10.57 -5.86 -3.91
N THR A 46 -9.73 -6.87 -3.66
CA THR A 46 -8.37 -6.65 -3.13
C THR A 46 -7.53 -5.78 -4.06
N MET A 47 -7.58 -6.03 -5.38
CA MET A 47 -6.84 -5.23 -6.35
C MET A 47 -7.38 -3.79 -6.44
N ALA A 48 -8.70 -3.61 -6.35
CA ALA A 48 -9.31 -2.29 -6.27
C ALA A 48 -8.87 -1.52 -5.01
N LEU A 49 -8.79 -2.20 -3.84
CA LEU A 49 -8.32 -1.60 -2.60
C LEU A 49 -6.84 -1.19 -2.65
N LEU A 50 -5.99 -2.03 -3.24
CA LEU A 50 -4.58 -1.69 -3.47
C LEU A 50 -4.43 -0.53 -4.45
N GLY A 51 -5.24 -0.49 -5.50
CA GLY A 51 -5.30 0.62 -6.46
C GLY A 51 -5.78 1.93 -5.84
N LEU A 52 -6.79 1.88 -4.98
CA LEU A 52 -7.28 3.04 -4.23
C LEU A 52 -6.24 3.57 -3.25
N PHE A 53 -5.61 2.68 -2.47
CA PHE A 53 -4.49 3.04 -1.61
C PHE A 53 -3.39 3.73 -2.41
N ALA A 54 -3.08 3.18 -3.58
CA ALA A 54 -2.10 3.74 -4.48
C ALA A 54 -2.47 5.16 -4.95
N VAL A 55 -3.69 5.40 -5.40
CA VAL A 55 -4.13 6.74 -5.83
C VAL A 55 -4.10 7.73 -4.68
N MET A 56 -4.55 7.35 -3.48
CA MET A 56 -4.55 8.21 -2.30
C MET A 56 -3.14 8.61 -1.85
N PHE A 57 -2.14 7.79 -2.14
CA PHE A 57 -0.76 8.04 -1.76
C PHE A 57 0.05 8.77 -2.87
N ALA A 58 -0.56 9.03 -4.02
CA ALA A 58 0.10 9.65 -5.19
C ALA A 58 0.48 11.12 -4.98
N ASP A 59 -0.16 11.82 -4.05
CA ASP A 59 0.22 13.19 -3.68
C ASP A 59 1.41 13.23 -2.72
N TYR A 60 1.73 12.11 -2.05
CA TYR A 60 2.83 12.00 -1.11
C TYR A 60 4.10 11.38 -1.72
N PHE A 61 3.99 10.79 -2.92
CA PHE A 61 5.07 10.11 -3.61
C PHE A 61 4.97 10.35 -5.13
N PRO A 62 6.06 10.63 -5.86
CA PRO A 62 5.98 10.88 -7.31
C PRO A 62 5.26 9.71 -8.01
N ALA A 63 4.21 10.01 -8.76
CA ALA A 63 3.26 9.04 -9.34
C ALA A 63 3.90 7.85 -10.09
N ILE A 64 5.12 8.02 -10.59
CA ILE A 64 5.94 6.98 -11.23
C ILE A 64 6.30 5.83 -10.27
N TYR A 65 6.72 6.14 -9.05
CA TYR A 65 7.11 5.10 -8.07
C TYR A 65 5.91 4.26 -7.66
N LEU A 66 4.76 4.91 -7.61
CA LEU A 66 3.50 4.30 -7.27
C LEU A 66 3.03 3.30 -8.32
N LEU A 67 3.13 3.67 -9.60
CA LEU A 67 2.91 2.76 -10.73
C LEU A 67 3.81 1.52 -10.66
N THR A 68 5.09 1.67 -10.34
CA THR A 68 6.00 0.53 -10.18
C THR A 68 5.59 -0.42 -9.04
N VAL A 69 5.15 0.12 -7.90
CA VAL A 69 4.72 -0.72 -6.77
C VAL A 69 3.43 -1.47 -7.11
N VAL A 70 2.48 -0.80 -7.78
CA VAL A 70 1.24 -1.45 -8.24
C VAL A 70 1.55 -2.55 -9.24
N ILE A 71 2.37 -2.29 -10.26
CA ILE A 71 2.75 -3.28 -11.28
C ILE A 71 3.49 -4.45 -10.62
N ALA A 72 4.44 -4.19 -9.73
CA ALA A 72 5.14 -5.24 -8.99
C ALA A 72 4.19 -6.08 -8.11
N GLY A 73 3.25 -5.45 -7.43
CA GLY A 73 2.23 -6.11 -6.62
C GLY A 73 1.28 -6.97 -7.46
N MET A 74 0.87 -6.49 -8.64
CA MET A 74 0.06 -7.26 -9.60
C MET A 74 0.81 -8.49 -10.11
N ILE A 75 2.10 -8.35 -10.44
CA ILE A 75 2.94 -9.46 -10.89
C ILE A 75 3.10 -10.50 -9.78
N ALA A 76 3.40 -10.06 -8.55
CA ALA A 76 3.55 -10.94 -7.41
C ALA A 76 2.25 -11.68 -7.07
N ALA A 77 1.11 -10.98 -7.10
CA ALA A 77 -0.21 -11.58 -6.88
C ALA A 77 -0.58 -12.61 -7.96
N ASN A 78 -0.20 -12.37 -9.22
CA ASN A 78 -0.42 -13.31 -10.31
C ASN A 78 0.52 -14.53 -10.21
N ALA A 79 1.79 -14.32 -9.85
CA ALA A 79 2.76 -15.39 -9.64
C ALA A 79 2.33 -16.33 -8.50
N THR A 80 1.93 -15.77 -7.35
CA THR A 80 1.41 -16.54 -6.22
C THR A 80 0.09 -17.24 -6.54
N SER A 81 -0.76 -16.65 -7.40
CA SER A 81 -1.95 -17.35 -7.93
C SER A 81 -1.60 -18.71 -8.50
N LYS A 82 -0.58 -18.75 -9.35
CA LYS A 82 -0.23 -19.93 -10.15
C LYS A 82 0.42 -21.02 -9.31
N LEU A 83 0.99 -20.65 -8.16
CA LEU A 83 1.57 -21.57 -7.18
C LEU A 83 0.50 -22.27 -6.33
N ILE A 84 -0.63 -21.62 -6.05
CA ILE A 84 -1.70 -22.17 -5.20
C ILE A 84 -2.68 -23.05 -6.00
N THR A 85 -2.84 -22.82 -7.31
CA THR A 85 -3.71 -23.64 -8.18
C THR A 85 -3.01 -24.85 -8.84
N ARG A 86 -1.77 -25.17 -8.45
CA ARG A 86 -1.13 -26.47 -8.75
C ARG A 86 -1.21 -27.38 -7.54
#